data_AF-A0A812TEF3-F1
#
_entry.id   AF-A0A812TEF3-F1
#
_cell.length_a   1.000
_cell.length_b   1.000
_cell.length_c   1.000
_cell.angle_alpha   90.00
_cell.angle_beta   90.00
_cell.angle_gamma   90.00
#
_symmetry.space_group_name_H-M   'P 1'
#
loop_
_entity.id
_entity.type
_entity.pdbx_description
1 polymer ?
#
loop_
_entity_poly.entity_id
_entity_poly.type
_entity_poly.pdbx_seq_one_letter_code
_entity_poly.pdbx_strand_id
1 'polypeptide(L)'
;MRATWTAWVILLLQVCWLTLGRDHGLCLDDGVPDNRRMYVQDLLNASGAGPETPIRLVVFDWASARVATALAAIFIREVLGYHTVITPEIAPGSFDGVLALAGCSSADCSQRQAQSHVAMDCWMTEISFNFDQFVLANPDVAPIDLGSIGYSGENSLSVKGSIRDAAYARSGLALEFYRSYNASAHDAAAYFDRISDLNHSHFSPCNTTGNEFANDVEMRLYRQWTDDWEGVVETETGYIANCPDGLFWISPACRHNTSECIPILAAGNGWIVYVFMQWATFYGIPAAVGTAATWEDYAANVVAFRTLFHWWMPDATFHQLDASMLQFPRHRAREWAVGNYRTADGQSNIVKLIAQPLQLAAPRVQRFLQNFDLDLEDMQSLLRKTSTSAGATTEEVACEWIRANRDRWEKWVPVQTQCLAGYGLVDDAGQHVPDRRDAVACSVCLAGTFSEPWSDDLGQTHRCTVCPAGTHQNSFGETGCAACDVGTFTGDAGNAQCERCELGRYANTTGTSESRCTLD
;
A
#
# COMPACT_ATOMS: atom_id res chain seq x y z
N MET A 1 -28.54 49.61 41.46
CA MET A 1 -28.74 48.17 41.16
C MET A 1 -29.19 47.92 39.70
N ARG A 2 -28.54 48.53 38.69
CA ARG A 2 -28.82 48.28 37.26
C ARG A 2 -27.56 48.14 36.38
N ALA A 3 -26.37 48.09 36.97
CA ALA A 3 -25.10 48.09 36.24
C ALA A 3 -24.32 46.76 36.31
N THR A 4 -24.87 45.73 36.98
CA THR A 4 -24.19 44.43 37.14
C THR A 4 -24.80 43.30 36.32
N TRP A 5 -25.90 43.53 35.60
CA TRP A 5 -26.57 42.50 34.79
C TRP A 5 -26.11 42.44 33.33
N THR A 6 -25.56 43.51 32.78
CA THR A 6 -25.09 43.54 31.38
C THR A 6 -23.70 42.92 31.19
N ALA A 7 -22.83 42.97 32.20
CA ALA A 7 -21.50 42.38 32.12
C ALA A 7 -21.51 40.83 32.14
N TRP A 8 -22.47 40.23 32.85
CA TRP A 8 -22.59 38.76 32.94
C TRP A 8 -23.17 38.13 31.67
N VAL A 9 -24.05 38.84 30.94
CA VAL A 9 -24.62 38.34 29.68
C VAL A 9 -23.58 38.39 28.54
N ILE A 10 -22.69 39.39 28.52
CA ILE A 10 -21.62 39.48 27.52
C ILE A 10 -20.51 38.45 27.81
N LEU A 11 -20.18 38.20 29.08
CA LEU A 11 -19.21 37.17 29.46
C LEU A 11 -19.73 35.75 29.17
N LEU A 12 -21.03 35.48 29.36
CA LEU A 12 -21.65 34.20 28.98
C LEU A 12 -21.73 34.01 27.47
N LEU A 13 -21.91 35.07 26.67
CA LEU A 13 -21.88 34.98 25.20
C LEU A 13 -20.46 34.79 24.65
N GLN A 14 -19.42 35.35 25.28
CA GLN A 14 -18.03 35.11 24.89
C GLN A 14 -17.50 33.75 25.40
N VAL A 15 -17.97 33.26 26.54
CA VAL A 15 -17.60 31.91 27.04
C VAL A 15 -18.35 30.82 26.28
N CYS A 16 -19.57 31.08 25.79
CA CYS A 16 -20.27 30.13 24.90
C CYS A 16 -19.60 29.98 23.52
N TRP A 17 -18.78 30.96 23.10
CA TRP A 17 -17.89 30.84 21.92
C TRP A 17 -16.55 30.16 22.23
N LEU A 18 -16.19 29.98 23.50
CA LEU A 18 -14.91 29.40 23.93
C LEU A 18 -15.04 28.01 24.57
N THR A 19 -16.27 27.49 24.75
CA THR A 19 -16.53 26.13 25.26
C THR A 19 -17.54 25.34 24.42
N LEU A 20 -17.78 25.74 23.18
CA LEU A 20 -18.10 24.77 22.13
C LEU A 20 -16.76 24.13 21.77
N GLY A 21 -16.68 22.80 21.88
CA GLY A 21 -15.52 22.06 21.37
C GLY A 21 -15.20 22.52 19.96
N ARG A 22 -13.94 22.40 19.54
CA ARG A 22 -13.63 22.38 18.11
C ARG A 22 -14.49 21.29 17.49
N ASP A 23 -15.67 21.67 17.01
CA ASP A 23 -16.33 20.99 15.92
C ASP A 23 -15.29 21.10 14.82
N HIS A 24 -14.53 20.03 14.59
CA HIS A 24 -13.67 19.97 13.43
C HIS A 24 -14.65 20.01 12.26
N GLY A 25 -14.94 21.23 11.80
CA GLY A 25 -15.76 21.47 10.64
C GLY A 25 -15.24 20.63 9.48
N LEU A 26 -16.09 20.44 8.49
CA LEU A 26 -15.73 19.71 7.28
C LEU A 26 -14.39 20.21 6.73
N CYS A 27 -13.56 19.28 6.27
CA CYS A 27 -12.38 19.64 5.51
C CYS A 27 -12.79 20.45 4.26
N LEU A 28 -13.79 20.03 3.51
CA LEU A 28 -14.30 20.71 2.33
C LEU A 28 -15.53 21.55 2.67
N ASP A 29 -15.61 22.77 2.16
CA ASP A 29 -16.77 23.65 2.37
C ASP A 29 -18.07 23.04 1.81
N ASP A 30 -17.96 22.24 0.75
CA ASP A 30 -19.02 21.45 0.10
C ASP A 30 -18.99 19.97 0.48
N GLY A 31 -18.23 19.59 1.52
CA GLY A 31 -18.14 18.22 2.00
C GLY A 31 -19.48 17.68 2.51
N VAL A 32 -19.69 16.38 2.40
CA VAL A 32 -20.87 15.71 2.96
C VAL A 32 -20.80 15.79 4.50
N PRO A 33 -21.76 16.47 5.16
CA PRO A 33 -21.80 16.60 6.61
C PRO A 33 -22.10 15.26 7.27
N ASP A 34 -21.63 15.09 8.50
CA ASP A 34 -21.65 13.81 9.20
C ASP A 34 -23.04 13.16 9.26
N ASN A 35 -24.09 13.94 9.52
CA ASN A 35 -25.47 13.47 9.58
C ASN A 35 -26.07 13.00 8.23
N ARG A 36 -25.38 13.23 7.10
CA ARG A 36 -25.77 12.77 5.77
C ARG A 36 -24.88 11.64 5.25
N ARG A 37 -23.92 11.17 6.06
CA ARG A 37 -23.06 10.05 5.67
C ARG A 37 -23.78 8.72 5.87
N MET A 38 -23.46 7.77 5.00
CA MET A 38 -24.01 6.42 5.05
C MET A 38 -23.04 5.44 5.70
N TYR A 39 -23.58 4.41 6.34
CA TYR A 39 -22.82 3.25 6.78
C TYR A 39 -22.82 2.18 5.68
N VAL A 40 -21.82 1.30 5.70
CA VAL A 40 -21.82 0.11 4.84
C VAL A 40 -22.50 -1.04 5.57
N GLN A 41 -23.31 -1.80 4.83
CA GLN A 41 -23.94 -2.99 5.35
C GLN A 41 -22.96 -4.15 5.31
N ASP A 42 -22.77 -4.82 6.45
CA ASP A 42 -21.92 -6.00 6.52
C ASP A 42 -22.58 -7.17 5.75
N LEU A 43 -22.01 -7.52 4.59
CA LEU A 43 -22.55 -8.54 3.69
C LEU A 43 -22.08 -9.97 4.03
N LEU A 44 -21.45 -10.19 5.19
CA LEU A 44 -20.92 -11.49 5.61
C LEU A 44 -21.96 -12.62 5.79
N ASN A 45 -23.26 -12.35 5.64
CA ASN A 45 -24.32 -13.36 5.67
C ASN A 45 -25.09 -13.41 4.34
N ALA A 46 -25.37 -14.64 3.87
CA ALA A 46 -26.20 -14.94 2.70
C ALA A 46 -27.66 -14.38 2.75
N SER A 47 -28.05 -13.76 3.87
CA SER A 47 -29.32 -13.05 4.07
C SER A 47 -29.26 -11.54 3.83
N GLY A 48 -28.09 -10.96 3.56
CA GLY A 48 -27.93 -9.54 3.20
C GLY A 48 -28.27 -8.53 4.31
N ALA A 49 -28.29 -8.94 5.59
CA ALA A 49 -28.72 -8.11 6.71
C ALA A 49 -27.74 -8.14 7.90
N GLY A 50 -26.48 -7.78 7.66
CA GLY A 50 -25.52 -7.51 8.74
C GLY A 50 -25.68 -6.11 9.34
N PRO A 51 -25.02 -5.83 10.48
CA PRO A 51 -25.03 -4.51 11.10
C PRO A 51 -24.45 -3.45 10.17
N GLU A 52 -25.00 -2.24 10.24
CA GLU A 52 -24.40 -1.07 9.61
C GLU A 52 -23.08 -0.72 10.31
N THR A 53 -22.01 -0.59 9.54
CA THR A 53 -20.68 -0.28 10.08
C THR A 53 -19.99 0.82 9.27
N PRO A 54 -19.12 1.63 9.90
CA PRO A 54 -18.30 2.57 9.16
C PRO A 54 -17.25 1.81 8.35
N ILE A 55 -16.80 2.42 7.24
CA ILE A 55 -15.66 1.91 6.49
C ILE A 55 -14.42 2.02 7.38
N ARG A 56 -13.90 0.86 7.77
CA ARG A 56 -12.69 0.71 8.60
C ARG A 56 -11.44 0.73 7.73
N LEU A 57 -10.52 1.66 7.99
CA LEU A 57 -9.24 1.75 7.31
C LEU A 57 -8.12 1.26 8.22
N VAL A 58 -7.31 0.33 7.70
CA VAL A 58 -6.08 -0.12 8.36
C VAL A 58 -5.06 1.02 8.33
N VAL A 59 -4.31 1.17 9.41
CA VAL A 59 -3.15 2.07 9.48
C VAL A 59 -1.90 1.27 9.81
N PHE A 60 -0.83 1.57 9.08
CA PHE A 60 0.49 0.98 9.31
C PHE A 60 1.38 1.91 10.14
N ASP A 61 2.53 1.39 10.60
CA ASP A 61 3.42 2.15 11.48
C ASP A 61 4.23 3.22 10.73
N TRP A 62 4.52 3.02 9.44
CA TRP A 62 5.26 3.98 8.60
C TRP A 62 4.47 5.26 8.25
N ALA A 63 5.21 6.36 8.10
CA ALA A 63 4.61 7.69 8.03
C ALA A 63 3.77 7.92 6.77
N SER A 64 4.16 7.37 5.62
CA SER A 64 3.43 7.55 4.36
C SER A 64 2.07 6.85 4.38
N ALA A 65 1.97 5.66 4.99
CA ALA A 65 0.69 4.99 5.21
C ALA A 65 -0.27 5.83 6.06
N ARG A 66 0.23 6.48 7.12
CA ARG A 66 -0.61 7.35 7.96
C ARG A 66 -1.19 8.52 7.16
N VAL A 67 -0.39 9.13 6.29
CA VAL A 67 -0.83 10.21 5.39
C VAL A 67 -1.84 9.68 4.35
N ALA A 68 -1.51 8.59 3.67
CA ALA A 68 -2.37 7.99 2.64
C ALA A 68 -3.73 7.55 3.21
N THR A 69 -3.73 6.93 4.40
CA THR A 69 -4.95 6.54 5.11
C THR A 69 -5.78 7.75 5.56
N ALA A 70 -5.16 8.84 6.00
CA ALA A 70 -5.87 10.08 6.33
C ALA A 70 -6.52 10.72 5.09
N LEU A 71 -5.79 10.82 3.97
CA LEU A 71 -6.34 11.28 2.69
C LEU A 71 -7.55 10.44 2.28
N ALA A 72 -7.41 9.11 2.27
CA ALA A 72 -8.49 8.19 1.92
C ALA A 72 -9.70 8.36 2.85
N ALA A 73 -9.48 8.48 4.16
CA ALA A 73 -10.56 8.69 5.12
C ALA A 73 -11.33 9.99 4.85
N ILE A 74 -10.65 11.12 4.60
CA ILE A 74 -11.28 12.40 4.26
C ILE A 74 -12.09 12.29 2.95
N PHE A 75 -11.51 11.70 1.90
CA PHE A 75 -12.23 11.53 0.63
C PHE A 75 -13.48 10.66 0.79
N ILE A 76 -13.36 9.53 1.49
CA ILE A 76 -14.48 8.62 1.71
C ILE A 76 -15.58 9.32 2.53
N ARG A 77 -15.23 10.11 3.56
CA ARG A 77 -16.24 10.79 4.41
C ARG A 77 -16.92 11.99 3.75
N GLU A 78 -16.16 12.83 3.06
CA GLU A 78 -16.63 14.15 2.65
C GLU A 78 -16.92 14.26 1.16
N VAL A 79 -16.26 13.45 0.33
CA VAL A 79 -16.53 13.42 -1.11
C VAL A 79 -17.49 12.29 -1.47
N LEU A 80 -17.29 11.10 -0.88
CA LEU A 80 -18.12 9.93 -1.19
C LEU A 80 -19.29 9.75 -0.23
N GLY A 81 -19.23 10.37 0.96
CA GLY A 81 -20.34 10.44 1.92
C GLY A 81 -20.50 9.19 2.77
N TYR A 82 -19.44 8.48 3.14
CA TYR A 82 -19.50 7.32 4.04
C TYR A 82 -18.89 7.62 5.41
N HIS A 83 -19.42 7.05 6.49
CA HIS A 83 -18.71 7.09 7.76
C HIS A 83 -17.42 6.28 7.67
N THR A 84 -16.32 6.81 8.22
CA THR A 84 -15.01 6.17 8.24
C THR A 84 -14.45 6.08 9.65
N VAL A 85 -13.71 5.02 9.93
CA VAL A 85 -12.89 4.91 11.15
C VAL A 85 -11.53 4.35 10.79
N ILE A 86 -10.47 4.96 11.30
CA ILE A 86 -9.11 4.40 11.20
C ILE A 86 -8.92 3.46 12.38
N THR A 87 -8.44 2.24 12.16
CA THR A 87 -8.25 1.26 13.23
C THR A 87 -7.26 1.78 14.28
N PRO A 88 -7.56 1.60 15.58
CA PRO A 88 -6.61 1.97 16.62
C PRO A 88 -5.39 1.02 16.65
N GLU A 89 -5.57 -0.22 16.19
CA GLU A 89 -4.49 -1.18 16.00
C GLU A 89 -3.63 -0.77 14.80
N ILE A 90 -2.33 -0.65 15.04
CA ILE A 90 -1.32 -0.38 14.01
C ILE A 90 -0.85 -1.72 13.46
N ALA A 91 -1.06 -1.94 12.17
CA ALA A 91 -0.54 -3.11 11.48
C ALA A 91 0.99 -2.98 11.31
N PRO A 92 1.80 -3.96 11.77
CA PRO A 92 3.25 -3.87 11.71
C PRO A 92 3.83 -4.14 10.32
N GLY A 93 3.05 -4.73 9.39
CA GLY A 93 3.49 -4.97 8.03
C GLY A 93 2.31 -5.06 7.05
N SER A 94 2.63 -4.96 5.75
CA SER A 94 1.62 -5.03 4.67
C SER A 94 0.79 -6.32 4.72
N PHE A 95 1.41 -7.43 5.12
CA PHE A 95 0.70 -8.72 5.21
C PHE A 95 -0.30 -8.76 6.38
N ASP A 96 -0.05 -8.06 7.48
CA ASP A 96 -1.05 -7.89 8.54
C ASP A 96 -2.26 -7.10 8.04
N GLY A 97 -2.04 -6.16 7.12
CA GLY A 97 -3.11 -5.50 6.37
C GLY A 97 -3.96 -6.48 5.57
N VAL A 98 -3.33 -7.44 4.87
CA VAL A 98 -4.04 -8.51 4.14
C VAL A 98 -4.92 -9.32 5.09
N LEU A 99 -4.38 -9.73 6.25
CA LEU A 99 -5.11 -10.48 7.27
C LEU A 99 -6.28 -9.67 7.86
N ALA A 100 -6.08 -8.38 8.13
CA ALA A 100 -7.12 -7.48 8.61
C ALA A 100 -8.25 -7.31 7.58
N LEU A 101 -7.93 -7.16 6.29
CA LEU A 101 -8.91 -7.07 5.21
C LEU A 101 -9.65 -8.39 4.96
N ALA A 102 -8.96 -9.52 5.12
CA ALA A 102 -9.59 -10.83 5.01
C ALA A 102 -10.47 -11.17 6.23
N GLY A 103 -10.28 -10.48 7.37
CA GLY A 103 -10.91 -10.80 8.64
C GLY A 103 -10.36 -12.08 9.27
N CYS A 104 -9.07 -12.36 9.07
CA CYS A 104 -8.36 -13.54 9.56
C CYS A 104 -7.30 -13.12 10.59
N SER A 105 -7.08 -13.90 11.66
CA SER A 105 -5.99 -13.63 12.62
C SER A 105 -4.66 -14.27 12.22
N SER A 106 -4.66 -15.14 11.20
CA SER A 106 -3.51 -15.90 10.72
C SER A 106 -3.66 -16.26 9.23
N ALA A 107 -2.56 -16.64 8.59
CA ALA A 107 -2.51 -16.94 7.15
C ALA A 107 -3.37 -18.14 6.72
N ASP A 108 -3.60 -19.11 7.61
CA ASP A 108 -4.49 -20.25 7.37
C ASP A 108 -5.98 -19.89 7.50
N CYS A 109 -6.28 -18.66 7.94
CA CYS A 109 -7.60 -18.15 8.25
C CYS A 109 -8.49 -19.08 9.10
N SER A 110 -7.89 -19.92 9.95
CA SER A 110 -8.63 -20.84 10.82
C SER A 110 -9.41 -20.11 11.92
N GLN A 111 -8.97 -18.90 12.27
CA GLN A 111 -9.60 -18.02 13.23
C GLN A 111 -9.97 -16.68 12.57
N ARG A 112 -11.22 -16.26 12.78
CA ARG A 112 -11.79 -15.01 12.26
C ARG A 112 -11.60 -13.87 13.26
N GLN A 113 -11.38 -12.67 12.75
CA GLN A 113 -11.30 -11.43 13.51
C GLN A 113 -12.17 -10.33 12.90
N ALA A 114 -12.23 -9.17 13.56
CA ALA A 114 -12.93 -8.01 13.03
C ALA A 114 -12.33 -7.59 11.67
N GLN A 115 -13.17 -7.55 10.64
CA GLN A 115 -12.73 -7.22 9.29
C GLN A 115 -12.56 -5.71 9.12
N SER A 116 -11.43 -5.33 8.52
CA SER A 116 -11.19 -3.99 7.99
C SER A 116 -11.53 -3.94 6.51
N HIS A 117 -11.72 -2.74 5.95
CA HIS A 117 -12.26 -2.58 4.60
C HIS A 117 -11.24 -2.04 3.59
N VAL A 118 -10.35 -1.15 4.02
CA VAL A 118 -9.37 -0.49 3.15
C VAL A 118 -7.99 -0.50 3.80
N ALA A 119 -6.95 -0.82 3.04
CA ALA A 119 -5.57 -0.62 3.43
C ALA A 119 -4.84 0.18 2.33
N MET A 120 -4.21 1.28 2.72
CA MET A 120 -3.48 2.19 1.83
C MET A 120 -1.98 2.02 2.04
N ASP A 121 -1.18 2.25 0.99
CA ASP A 121 0.29 2.22 1.05
C ASP A 121 0.85 0.82 1.39
N CYS A 122 0.27 -0.24 0.81
CA CYS A 122 0.76 -1.61 1.01
C CYS A 122 1.97 -1.89 0.14
N TRP A 123 3.12 -2.17 0.74
CA TRP A 123 4.36 -2.61 0.09
C TRP A 123 4.20 -4.04 -0.43
N MET A 124 3.73 -4.18 -1.68
CA MET A 124 3.31 -5.45 -2.28
C MET A 124 4.49 -6.29 -2.75
N THR A 125 5.56 -5.67 -3.24
CA THR A 125 6.76 -6.40 -3.70
C THR A 125 7.30 -7.31 -2.60
N GLU A 126 7.29 -6.80 -1.36
CA GLU A 126 7.83 -7.40 -0.14
C GLU A 126 6.99 -8.57 0.36
N ILE A 127 5.70 -8.59 0.03
CA ILE A 127 4.77 -9.63 0.49
C ILE A 127 4.22 -10.50 -0.64
N SER A 128 4.66 -10.28 -1.89
CA SER A 128 4.06 -10.88 -3.09
C SER A 128 3.92 -12.40 -2.99
N PHE A 129 4.97 -13.10 -2.55
CA PHE A 129 4.92 -14.54 -2.32
C PHE A 129 3.84 -14.95 -1.29
N ASN A 130 3.82 -14.29 -0.13
CA ASN A 130 2.85 -14.60 0.93
C ASN A 130 1.42 -14.25 0.51
N PHE A 131 1.24 -13.15 -0.22
CA PHE A 131 -0.04 -12.73 -0.76
C PHE A 131 -0.57 -13.77 -1.77
N ASP A 132 0.25 -14.19 -2.74
CA ASP A 132 -0.14 -15.20 -3.72
C ASP A 132 -0.52 -16.54 -3.05
N GLN A 133 0.27 -16.99 -2.07
CA GLN A 133 -0.07 -18.18 -1.29
C GLN A 133 -1.38 -18.03 -0.51
N PHE A 134 -1.61 -16.85 0.08
CA PHE A 134 -2.84 -16.57 0.82
C PHE A 134 -4.07 -16.57 -0.09
N VAL A 135 -3.98 -15.94 -1.26
CA VAL A 135 -5.06 -15.90 -2.27
C VAL A 135 -5.40 -17.31 -2.76
N LEU A 136 -4.39 -18.14 -3.03
CA LEU A 136 -4.59 -19.54 -3.44
C LEU A 136 -5.27 -20.38 -2.35
N ALA A 137 -4.92 -20.14 -1.08
CA ALA A 137 -5.46 -20.88 0.05
C ALA A 137 -6.86 -20.41 0.47
N ASN A 138 -7.16 -19.11 0.29
CA ASN A 138 -8.35 -18.46 0.84
C ASN A 138 -9.09 -17.57 -0.21
N PRO A 139 -9.52 -18.12 -1.36
CA PRO A 139 -10.05 -17.33 -2.47
C PRO A 139 -11.32 -16.52 -2.13
N ASP A 140 -12.12 -16.99 -1.17
CA ASP A 140 -13.42 -16.37 -0.80
C ASP A 140 -13.29 -15.15 0.13
N VAL A 141 -12.10 -14.92 0.69
CA VAL A 141 -11.82 -13.80 1.61
C VAL A 141 -10.59 -13.01 1.19
N ALA A 142 -10.01 -13.36 0.04
CA ALA A 142 -8.82 -12.72 -0.51
C ALA A 142 -9.09 -11.23 -0.77
N PRO A 143 -8.25 -10.31 -0.24
CA PRO A 143 -8.37 -8.90 -0.56
C PRO A 143 -8.13 -8.62 -2.05
N ILE A 144 -8.78 -7.57 -2.55
CA ILE A 144 -8.67 -7.13 -3.94
C ILE A 144 -7.56 -6.08 -4.03
N ASP A 145 -6.59 -6.30 -4.91
CA ASP A 145 -5.58 -5.32 -5.29
C ASP A 145 -6.16 -4.31 -6.30
N LEU A 146 -6.19 -3.03 -5.91
CA LEU A 146 -6.66 -1.92 -6.75
C LEU A 146 -5.54 -1.27 -7.58
N GLY A 147 -4.33 -1.81 -7.53
CA GLY A 147 -3.16 -1.33 -8.23
C GLY A 147 -2.40 -0.24 -7.47
N SER A 148 -1.45 0.37 -8.18
CA SER A 148 -0.51 1.35 -7.62
C SER A 148 -1.22 2.54 -6.97
N ILE A 149 -0.66 3.02 -5.86
CA ILE A 149 -1.08 4.26 -5.19
C ILE A 149 -0.65 5.55 -5.93
N GLY A 150 0.24 5.43 -6.93
CA GLY A 150 0.76 6.53 -7.75
C GLY A 150 2.26 6.82 -7.56
N TYR A 151 2.91 6.17 -6.59
CA TYR A 151 4.35 6.12 -6.45
C TYR A 151 4.84 4.71 -6.16
N SER A 152 6.15 4.52 -6.30
CA SER A 152 6.86 3.30 -5.92
C SER A 152 7.76 3.56 -4.73
N GLY A 153 8.00 2.52 -3.94
CA GLY A 153 9.04 2.53 -2.93
C GLY A 153 10.40 2.49 -3.59
N GLU A 154 11.34 3.25 -3.05
CA GLU A 154 12.75 3.19 -3.46
C GLU A 154 13.60 2.85 -2.26
N ASN A 155 14.65 2.08 -2.48
CA ASN A 155 15.53 1.59 -1.43
C ASN A 155 16.98 1.55 -1.96
N SER A 156 17.90 2.25 -1.30
CA SER A 156 19.30 2.29 -1.75
C SER A 156 20.23 2.79 -0.65
N LEU A 157 21.53 2.83 -0.95
CA LEU A 157 22.49 3.65 -0.22
C LEU A 157 22.26 5.12 -0.56
N SER A 158 22.39 5.99 0.44
CA SER A 158 22.24 7.43 0.30
C SER A 158 23.47 8.16 0.81
N VAL A 159 23.76 9.30 0.18
CA VAL A 159 24.80 10.25 0.58
C VAL A 159 24.14 11.59 0.91
N LYS A 160 24.56 12.24 1.99
CA LYS A 160 24.05 13.56 2.37
C LYS A 160 24.41 14.61 1.33
N GLY A 161 23.53 15.57 1.10
CA GLY A 161 23.77 16.69 0.18
C GLY A 161 25.03 17.47 0.55
N SER A 162 25.27 17.69 1.85
CA SER A 162 26.48 18.38 2.34
C SER A 162 27.80 17.67 1.97
N ILE A 163 27.80 16.34 1.90
CA ILE A 163 28.98 15.53 1.52
C ILE A 163 29.12 15.53 -0.01
N ARG A 164 28.01 15.28 -0.72
CA ARG A 164 27.92 15.30 -2.19
C ARG A 164 28.44 16.62 -2.76
N ASP A 165 27.90 17.73 -2.26
CA ASP A 165 28.21 19.06 -2.77
C ASP A 165 29.65 19.46 -2.47
N ALA A 166 30.17 19.09 -1.28
CA ALA A 166 31.57 19.32 -0.94
C ALA A 166 32.53 18.52 -1.85
N ALA A 167 32.22 17.28 -2.17
CA ALA A 167 33.02 16.44 -3.06
C ALA A 167 33.00 16.93 -4.50
N TYR A 168 31.83 17.36 -4.99
CA TYR A 168 31.72 17.94 -6.32
C TYR A 168 32.49 19.26 -6.42
N ALA A 169 32.34 20.16 -5.44
CA ALA A 169 33.01 21.46 -5.42
C ALA A 169 34.54 21.33 -5.32
N ARG A 170 35.05 20.37 -4.54
CA ARG A 170 36.49 20.21 -4.30
C ARG A 170 37.21 19.40 -5.38
N SER A 171 36.62 18.30 -5.85
CA SER A 171 37.29 17.36 -6.77
C SER A 171 36.48 17.00 -8.01
N GLY A 172 35.30 17.59 -8.23
CA GLY A 172 34.41 17.23 -9.34
C GLY A 172 33.83 15.81 -9.21
N LEU A 173 33.87 15.23 -8.02
CA LEU A 173 33.45 13.85 -7.79
C LEU A 173 31.94 13.82 -7.50
N ALA A 174 31.17 13.20 -8.40
CA ALA A 174 29.72 13.03 -8.27
C ALA A 174 29.41 11.83 -7.37
N LEU A 175 29.22 12.06 -6.07
CA LEU A 175 29.02 10.99 -5.07
C LEU A 175 27.65 10.31 -5.12
N GLU A 176 26.72 10.80 -5.94
CA GLU A 176 25.49 10.11 -6.31
C GLU A 176 25.72 8.98 -7.33
N PHE A 177 26.87 8.95 -8.00
CA PHE A 177 27.20 7.90 -8.96
C PHE A 177 28.09 6.82 -8.34
N TYR A 178 27.64 5.56 -8.38
CA TYR A 178 28.29 4.45 -7.68
C TYR A 178 29.79 4.25 -8.03
N ARG A 179 30.21 4.53 -9.28
CA ARG A 179 31.62 4.34 -9.68
C ARG A 179 32.56 5.38 -9.09
N SER A 180 32.04 6.51 -8.63
CA SER A 180 32.83 7.54 -7.95
C SER A 180 33.48 7.03 -6.67
N TYR A 181 33.01 5.91 -6.13
CA TYR A 181 33.55 5.27 -4.94
C TYR A 181 34.63 4.22 -5.23
N ASN A 182 34.94 3.92 -6.48
CA ASN A 182 35.96 2.91 -6.78
C ASN A 182 37.35 3.38 -6.30
N ALA A 183 37.88 2.73 -5.26
CA ALA A 183 39.13 3.12 -4.60
C ALA A 183 40.36 3.08 -5.54
N SER A 184 40.31 2.29 -6.62
CA SER A 184 41.40 2.26 -7.61
C SER A 184 41.44 3.51 -8.50
N ALA A 185 40.35 4.28 -8.56
CA ALA A 185 40.20 5.43 -9.45
C ALA A 185 40.02 6.76 -8.70
N HIS A 186 39.42 6.72 -7.51
CA HIS A 186 38.99 7.91 -6.78
C HIS A 186 39.18 7.73 -5.27
N ASP A 187 39.45 8.84 -4.57
CA ASP A 187 39.52 8.90 -3.11
C ASP A 187 38.21 9.48 -2.54
N ALA A 188 37.14 8.71 -2.63
CA ALA A 188 35.86 9.10 -2.04
C ALA A 188 35.92 9.13 -0.51
N ALA A 189 36.75 8.26 0.10
CA ALA A 189 36.87 8.10 1.55
C ALA A 189 37.28 9.39 2.27
N ALA A 190 38.06 10.27 1.62
CA ALA A 190 38.42 11.59 2.15
C ALA A 190 37.23 12.48 2.56
N TYR A 191 36.02 12.22 2.03
CA TYR A 191 34.81 12.99 2.33
C TYR A 191 33.98 12.43 3.48
N PHE A 192 34.32 11.24 3.99
CA PHE A 192 33.59 10.54 5.03
C PHE A 192 34.38 10.54 6.36
N ASP A 193 33.68 10.28 7.46
CA ASP A 193 34.30 9.98 8.75
C ASP A 193 34.76 8.52 8.79
N ARG A 194 35.57 8.14 9.77
CA ARG A 194 36.10 6.78 9.90
C ARG A 194 35.25 5.95 10.85
N ILE A 195 35.33 4.63 10.74
CA ILE A 195 34.68 3.73 11.71
C ILE A 195 35.19 3.91 13.15
N SER A 196 36.40 4.45 13.33
CA SER A 196 36.95 4.80 14.65
C SER A 196 36.29 6.03 15.28
N ASP A 197 35.62 6.85 14.47
CA ASP A 197 34.95 8.08 14.93
C ASP A 197 33.53 7.78 15.45
N LEU A 198 32.96 6.64 15.05
CA LEU A 198 31.63 6.20 15.45
C LEU A 198 31.62 5.58 16.85
N ASN A 199 30.51 5.71 17.57
CA ASN A 199 30.35 5.03 18.85
C ASN A 199 30.03 3.54 18.63
N HIS A 200 30.98 2.66 18.90
CA HIS A 200 30.84 1.22 18.70
C HIS A 200 29.73 0.58 19.53
N SER A 201 29.33 1.19 20.65
CA SER A 201 28.19 0.69 21.44
C SER A 201 26.84 0.86 20.76
N HIS A 202 26.76 1.65 19.68
CA HIS A 202 25.56 1.87 18.89
C HIS A 202 25.33 0.79 17.82
N PHE A 203 26.18 -0.25 17.75
CA PHE A 203 26.16 -1.26 16.70
C PHE A 203 25.91 -2.65 17.27
N SER A 204 25.13 -3.44 16.52
CA SER A 204 24.87 -4.84 16.81
C SER A 204 26.00 -5.74 16.30
N PRO A 205 26.45 -6.75 17.06
CA PRO A 205 27.40 -7.74 16.57
C PRO A 205 26.90 -8.47 15.33
N CYS A 206 27.79 -8.72 14.36
CA CYS A 206 27.43 -9.38 13.10
C CYS A 206 26.87 -10.79 13.28
N ASN A 207 27.26 -11.49 14.36
CA ASN A 207 26.81 -12.85 14.67
C ASN A 207 25.53 -12.90 15.51
N THR A 208 24.86 -11.76 15.73
CA THR A 208 23.60 -11.70 16.46
C THR A 208 22.53 -12.49 15.70
N THR A 209 21.84 -13.41 16.38
CA THR A 209 20.76 -14.20 15.79
C THR A 209 19.68 -13.30 15.18
N GLY A 210 19.31 -13.57 13.93
CA GLY A 210 18.31 -12.80 13.20
C GLY A 210 18.85 -11.55 12.50
N ASN A 211 20.13 -11.21 12.69
CA ASN A 211 20.82 -10.21 11.86
C ASN A 211 21.07 -10.79 10.46
N GLU A 212 20.90 -10.01 9.41
CA GLU A 212 21.15 -10.44 8.02
C GLU A 212 22.61 -10.81 7.76
N PHE A 213 23.56 -10.31 8.55
CA PHE A 213 24.95 -10.80 8.52
C PHE A 213 25.09 -12.27 8.96
N ALA A 214 24.13 -12.80 9.71
CA ALA A 214 24.07 -14.20 10.14
C ALA A 214 23.12 -15.05 9.29
N ASN A 215 22.67 -14.54 8.13
CA ASN A 215 21.82 -15.26 7.19
C ASN A 215 22.65 -16.16 6.26
N ASP A 216 22.63 -17.48 6.51
CA ASP A 216 23.42 -18.46 5.75
C ASP A 216 23.16 -18.40 4.24
N VAL A 217 21.90 -18.21 3.83
CA VAL A 217 21.53 -18.17 2.41
C VAL A 217 22.17 -16.98 1.74
N GLU A 218 22.03 -15.79 2.32
CA GLU A 218 22.59 -14.56 1.75
C GLU A 218 24.12 -14.58 1.75
N MET A 219 24.76 -15.14 2.78
CA MET A 219 26.22 -15.25 2.84
C MET A 219 26.78 -16.26 1.83
N ARG A 220 26.05 -17.36 1.55
CA ARG A 220 26.40 -18.26 0.43
C ARG A 220 26.27 -17.57 -0.91
N LEU A 221 25.21 -16.79 -1.12
CA LEU A 221 24.99 -16.03 -2.36
C LEU A 221 26.05 -14.96 -2.57
N TYR A 222 26.41 -14.23 -1.51
CA TYR A 222 27.53 -13.27 -1.51
C TYR A 222 28.81 -13.95 -2.03
N ARG A 223 29.21 -15.06 -1.40
CA ARG A 223 30.40 -15.81 -1.81
C ARG A 223 30.30 -16.30 -3.25
N GLN A 224 29.17 -16.90 -3.64
CA GLN A 224 28.96 -17.44 -4.98
C GLN A 224 29.14 -16.38 -6.07
N TRP A 225 28.62 -15.17 -5.84
CA TRP A 225 28.58 -14.14 -6.88
C TRP A 225 29.80 -13.23 -6.91
N THR A 226 30.46 -13.05 -5.78
CA THR A 226 31.61 -12.13 -5.63
C THR A 226 32.97 -12.81 -5.62
N ASP A 227 33.02 -14.10 -5.28
CA ASP A 227 34.26 -14.86 -5.05
C ASP A 227 35.16 -14.28 -3.93
N ASP A 228 34.62 -13.45 -3.04
CA ASP A 228 35.33 -12.93 -1.87
C ASP A 228 35.16 -13.86 -0.64
N TRP A 229 36.08 -14.81 -0.52
CA TRP A 229 36.08 -15.81 0.55
C TRP A 229 36.44 -15.25 1.93
N GLU A 230 37.22 -14.18 1.97
CA GLU A 230 37.61 -13.53 3.22
C GLU A 230 36.48 -12.67 3.80
N GLY A 231 35.44 -12.36 3.01
CA GLY A 231 34.27 -11.62 3.46
C GLY A 231 33.28 -12.43 4.30
N VAL A 232 33.47 -13.76 4.42
CA VAL A 232 32.58 -14.66 5.17
C VAL A 232 33.39 -15.63 6.04
N VAL A 233 32.75 -16.17 7.08
CA VAL A 233 33.30 -17.23 7.94
C VAL A 233 32.39 -18.45 7.85
N GLU A 234 32.98 -19.61 7.62
CA GLU A 234 32.28 -20.90 7.69
C GLU A 234 32.10 -21.32 9.16
N THR A 235 30.89 -21.70 9.51
CA THR A 235 30.46 -22.17 10.83
C THR A 235 29.87 -23.58 10.70
N GLU A 236 29.60 -24.25 11.82
CA GLU A 236 28.97 -25.57 11.82
C GLU A 236 27.59 -25.59 11.14
N THR A 237 26.88 -24.45 11.16
CA THR A 237 25.50 -24.32 10.66
C THR A 237 25.40 -23.62 9.30
N GLY A 238 26.50 -23.16 8.72
CA GLY A 238 26.49 -22.38 7.47
C GLY A 238 27.54 -21.27 7.42
N TYR A 239 27.26 -20.20 6.69
CA TYR A 239 28.13 -19.02 6.58
C TYR A 239 27.55 -17.81 7.34
N ILE A 240 28.45 -17.03 7.94
CA ILE A 240 28.16 -15.70 8.48
C ILE A 240 29.13 -14.68 7.87
N ALA A 241 28.79 -13.39 7.89
CA ALA A 241 29.69 -12.34 7.46
C ALA A 241 30.94 -12.27 8.36
N ASN A 242 32.11 -12.03 7.76
CA ASN A 242 33.35 -11.84 8.52
C ASN A 242 33.49 -10.38 8.97
N CYS A 243 33.28 -10.15 10.26
CA CYS A 243 33.47 -8.84 10.89
C CYS A 243 34.68 -8.92 11.84
N PRO A 244 35.87 -8.43 11.45
CA PRO A 244 37.11 -8.60 12.23
C PRO A 244 37.06 -8.01 13.64
N ASP A 245 36.31 -6.93 13.83
CA ASP A 245 36.07 -6.27 15.13
C ASP A 245 34.76 -6.73 15.80
N GLY A 246 34.05 -7.66 15.16
CA GLY A 246 32.73 -8.16 15.58
C GLY A 246 31.54 -7.28 15.16
N LEU A 247 31.77 -6.06 14.66
CA LEU A 247 30.72 -5.06 14.42
C LEU A 247 30.59 -4.66 12.94
N PHE A 248 31.71 -4.49 12.23
CA PHE A 248 31.72 -4.01 10.87
C PHE A 248 32.27 -5.07 9.91
N TRP A 249 31.51 -5.34 8.84
CA TRP A 249 32.02 -6.09 7.70
C TRP A 249 32.89 -5.18 6.83
N ILE A 250 34.07 -5.66 6.43
CA ILE A 250 35.05 -4.85 5.70
C ILE A 250 35.23 -5.33 4.26
N SER A 251 35.02 -4.41 3.31
CA SER A 251 35.12 -4.72 1.88
C SER A 251 36.56 -4.97 1.42
N PRO A 252 36.77 -5.75 0.34
CA PRO A 252 38.10 -6.04 -0.18
C PRO A 252 38.93 -4.78 -0.48
N ALA A 253 38.27 -3.68 -0.88
CA ALA A 253 38.93 -2.44 -1.28
C ALA A 253 39.65 -1.72 -0.12
N CYS A 254 39.26 -1.95 1.14
CA CYS A 254 39.89 -1.33 2.31
C CYS A 254 40.23 -2.30 3.44
N ARG A 255 40.07 -3.62 3.24
CA ARG A 255 40.35 -4.66 4.26
C ARG A 255 41.78 -4.64 4.81
N HIS A 256 42.74 -4.20 3.99
CA HIS A 256 44.13 -4.07 4.39
C HIS A 256 44.38 -2.85 5.30
N ASN A 257 43.51 -1.84 5.28
CA ASN A 257 43.59 -0.65 6.11
C ASN A 257 42.19 -0.06 6.38
N THR A 258 41.61 -0.40 7.53
CA THR A 258 40.24 0.01 7.88
C THR A 258 40.06 1.52 8.06
N SER A 259 41.15 2.28 8.20
CA SER A 259 41.09 3.75 8.26
C SER A 259 40.71 4.41 6.92
N GLU A 260 40.74 3.65 5.82
CA GLU A 260 40.34 4.09 4.48
C GLU A 260 38.90 3.68 4.14
N CYS A 261 38.23 2.94 5.03
CA CYS A 261 36.86 2.51 4.79
C CYS A 261 35.85 3.63 5.06
N ILE A 262 34.88 3.75 4.16
CA ILE A 262 33.69 4.56 4.31
C ILE A 262 32.69 3.78 5.18
N PRO A 263 32.24 4.33 6.31
CA PRO A 263 31.20 3.70 7.10
C PRO A 263 29.87 3.71 6.34
N ILE A 264 29.25 2.53 6.24
CA ILE A 264 27.92 2.31 5.68
C ILE A 264 27.02 1.83 6.81
N LEU A 265 25.95 2.59 7.09
CA LEU A 265 25.05 2.31 8.20
C LEU A 265 23.76 1.67 7.70
N ALA A 266 23.36 0.55 8.30
CA ALA A 266 22.06 -0.09 8.12
C ALA A 266 21.23 -0.08 9.41
N ALA A 267 19.91 -0.05 9.27
CA ALA A 267 18.94 -0.10 10.37
C ALA A 267 18.34 -1.50 10.54
N GLY A 268 17.42 -1.64 11.50
CA GLY A 268 16.67 -2.87 11.74
C GLY A 268 17.59 -4.03 12.11
N ASN A 269 17.35 -5.20 11.52
CA ASN A 269 18.20 -6.37 11.68
C ASN A 269 19.36 -6.41 10.65
N GLY A 270 19.72 -5.27 10.07
CA GLY A 270 20.68 -5.21 8.96
C GLY A 270 19.99 -5.32 7.61
N TRP A 271 18.89 -4.59 7.44
CA TRP A 271 18.11 -4.61 6.20
C TRP A 271 19.03 -4.43 4.99
N ILE A 272 18.98 -5.41 4.08
CA ILE A 272 19.73 -5.50 2.82
C ILE A 272 21.25 -5.33 2.90
N VAL A 273 21.90 -5.55 4.06
CA VAL A 273 23.37 -5.43 4.18
C VAL A 273 24.15 -6.34 3.23
N TYR A 274 23.60 -7.52 2.92
CA TYR A 274 24.16 -8.45 1.94
C TYR A 274 24.23 -7.85 0.52
N VAL A 275 23.32 -6.93 0.17
CA VAL A 275 23.38 -6.16 -1.09
C VAL A 275 24.53 -5.17 -1.05
N PHE A 276 24.70 -4.44 0.06
CA PHE A 276 25.79 -3.47 0.21
C PHE A 276 27.17 -4.14 0.16
N MET A 277 27.29 -5.32 0.75
CA MET A 277 28.51 -6.14 0.63
C MET A 277 28.81 -6.46 -0.83
N GLN A 278 27.81 -6.93 -1.59
CA GLN A 278 27.98 -7.23 -3.02
C GLN A 278 28.33 -5.98 -3.83
N TRP A 279 27.61 -4.87 -3.65
CA TRP A 279 27.92 -3.59 -4.32
C TRP A 279 29.34 -3.13 -4.02
N ALA A 280 29.77 -3.22 -2.77
CA ALA A 280 31.10 -2.81 -2.38
C ALA A 280 32.18 -3.65 -3.07
N THR A 281 31.98 -4.97 -3.12
CA THR A 281 32.92 -5.89 -3.75
C THR A 281 32.94 -5.77 -5.27
N PHE A 282 31.78 -5.65 -5.94
CA PHE A 282 31.73 -5.54 -7.40
C PHE A 282 32.29 -4.22 -7.94
N TYR A 283 32.13 -3.15 -7.17
CA TYR A 283 32.46 -1.81 -7.63
C TYR A 283 33.69 -1.21 -6.97
N GLY A 284 34.34 -1.95 -6.07
CA GLY A 284 35.57 -1.52 -5.40
C GLY A 284 35.32 -0.37 -4.44
N ILE A 285 34.15 -0.33 -3.80
CA ILE A 285 33.80 0.68 -2.78
C ILE A 285 34.58 0.31 -1.50
N PRO A 286 35.45 1.20 -0.97
CA PRO A 286 36.13 0.98 0.30
C PRO A 286 35.11 1.17 1.43
N ALA A 287 34.49 0.09 1.89
CA ALA A 287 33.33 0.13 2.76
C ALA A 287 33.54 -0.66 4.05
N ALA A 288 33.04 -0.10 5.14
CA ALA A 288 32.82 -0.81 6.40
C ALA A 288 31.34 -0.77 6.73
N VAL A 289 30.64 -1.89 6.60
CA VAL A 289 29.18 -1.99 6.73
C VAL A 289 28.83 -2.44 8.13
N GLY A 290 27.98 -1.69 8.82
CA GLY A 290 27.54 -1.99 10.18
C GLY A 290 26.04 -1.81 10.36
N THR A 291 25.47 -2.62 11.27
CA THR A 291 24.05 -2.56 11.63
C THR A 291 23.89 -1.85 12.97
N ALA A 292 23.13 -0.76 13.00
CA ALA A 292 22.84 -0.06 14.24
C ALA A 292 22.01 -0.93 15.19
N ALA A 293 22.22 -0.78 16.50
CA ALA A 293 21.54 -1.57 17.53
C ALA A 293 20.06 -1.19 17.70
N THR A 294 19.74 0.09 17.50
CA THR A 294 18.39 0.64 17.61
C THR A 294 18.11 1.64 16.50
N TRP A 295 16.84 1.99 16.31
CA TRP A 295 16.45 3.06 15.38
C TRP A 295 17.02 4.41 15.81
N GLU A 296 17.02 4.70 17.11
CA GLU A 296 17.56 5.92 17.69
C GLU A 296 19.06 6.05 17.43
N ASP A 297 19.80 4.96 17.64
CA ASP A 297 21.24 4.88 17.36
C ASP A 297 21.53 5.07 15.87
N TYR A 298 20.75 4.43 15.00
CA TYR A 298 20.84 4.60 13.57
C TYR A 298 20.64 6.06 13.17
N ALA A 299 19.52 6.67 13.57
CA ALA A 299 19.18 8.04 13.21
C ALA A 299 20.21 9.05 13.77
N ALA A 300 20.67 8.85 15.01
CA ALA A 300 21.68 9.71 15.62
C ALA A 300 23.01 9.65 14.86
N ASN A 301 23.48 8.46 14.48
CA ASN A 301 24.72 8.31 13.72
C ASN A 301 24.58 8.89 12.30
N VAL A 302 23.47 8.62 11.61
CA VAL A 302 23.18 9.17 10.28
C VAL A 302 23.17 10.68 10.32
N VAL A 303 22.63 11.34 11.35
CA VAL A 303 22.66 12.80 11.45
C VAL A 303 24.06 13.31 11.78
N ALA A 304 24.73 12.73 12.77
CA ALA A 304 25.96 13.26 13.35
C ALA A 304 27.20 13.09 12.47
N PHE A 305 27.33 11.98 11.75
CA PHE A 305 28.59 11.60 11.09
C PHE A 305 28.49 11.62 9.56
N ARG A 306 29.60 11.87 8.87
CA ARG A 306 29.70 11.78 7.42
C ARG A 306 29.82 10.32 7.02
N THR A 307 28.68 9.64 6.88
CA THR A 307 28.58 8.23 6.48
C THR A 307 27.75 8.09 5.21
N LEU A 308 27.90 6.94 4.55
CA LEU A 308 26.82 6.41 3.72
C LEU A 308 25.80 5.73 4.63
N PHE A 309 24.55 5.72 4.22
CA PHE A 309 23.48 5.08 4.98
C PHE A 309 22.44 4.47 4.06
N HIS A 310 21.91 3.32 4.46
CA HIS A 310 20.73 2.72 3.86
C HIS A 310 19.52 3.62 4.05
N TRP A 311 18.74 3.90 3.01
CA TRP A 311 17.50 4.67 3.14
C TRP A 311 16.43 4.23 2.15
N TRP A 312 15.17 4.46 2.51
CA TRP A 312 14.02 4.21 1.65
C TRP A 312 13.14 5.47 1.50
N MET A 313 12.35 5.48 0.42
CA MET A 313 11.34 6.50 0.14
C MET A 313 10.00 5.83 -0.17
N PRO A 314 8.86 6.48 0.16
CA PRO A 314 8.74 7.80 0.77
C PRO A 314 8.96 7.80 2.31
N ASP A 315 9.84 8.69 2.78
CA ASP A 315 10.00 9.01 4.20
C ASP A 315 10.61 10.42 4.36
N ALA A 316 10.30 11.12 5.46
CA ALA A 316 10.79 12.48 5.71
C ALA A 316 11.76 12.61 6.89
N THR A 317 12.11 11.52 7.59
CA THR A 317 13.00 11.54 8.76
C THR A 317 14.31 12.27 8.46
N PHE A 318 14.89 12.04 7.28
CA PHE A 318 16.15 12.66 6.86
C PHE A 318 15.99 13.75 5.79
N HIS A 319 14.80 14.35 5.64
CA HIS A 319 14.58 15.40 4.63
C HIS A 319 15.55 16.58 4.76
N GLN A 320 15.98 16.91 5.99
CA GLN A 320 16.91 18.01 6.27
C GLN A 320 18.34 17.73 5.78
N LEU A 321 18.69 16.47 5.50
CA LEU A 321 20.02 16.08 5.05
C LEU A 321 20.24 16.29 3.54
N ASP A 322 19.18 16.66 2.80
CA ASP A 322 19.18 16.77 1.33
C ASP A 322 19.87 15.56 0.66
N ALA A 323 19.54 14.37 1.15
CA ALA A 323 20.25 13.16 0.76
C ALA A 323 19.88 12.73 -0.66
N SER A 324 20.85 12.18 -1.39
CA SER A 324 20.64 11.56 -2.70
C SER A 324 20.95 10.08 -2.63
N MET A 325 20.05 9.26 -3.18
CA MET A 325 20.31 7.84 -3.39
C MET A 325 21.40 7.64 -4.44
N LEU A 326 22.28 6.67 -4.20
CA LEU A 326 23.31 6.25 -5.13
C LEU A 326 22.64 5.58 -6.34
N GLN A 327 23.04 6.01 -7.53
CA GLN A 327 22.56 5.51 -8.81
C GLN A 327 23.40 4.31 -9.24
N PHE A 328 22.91 3.10 -8.98
CA PHE A 328 23.49 1.86 -9.49
C PHE A 328 22.96 1.54 -10.91
N PRO A 329 23.57 0.58 -11.64
CA PRO A 329 23.02 0.15 -12.92
C PRO A 329 21.57 -0.31 -12.79
N ARG A 330 20.74 -0.02 -13.79
CA ARG A 330 19.30 -0.33 -13.78
C ARG A 330 19.02 -1.76 -13.30
N HIS A 331 18.06 -1.89 -12.39
CA HIS A 331 17.61 -3.15 -11.81
C HIS A 331 17.38 -4.26 -12.85
N ARG A 332 17.83 -5.46 -12.53
CA ARG A 332 17.62 -6.69 -13.32
C ARG A 332 17.00 -7.78 -12.47
N ALA A 333 15.68 -7.91 -12.53
CA ALA A 333 14.90 -8.89 -11.74
C ALA A 333 15.41 -10.32 -11.87
N ARG A 334 15.86 -10.75 -13.06
CA ARG A 334 16.41 -12.11 -13.27
C ARG A 334 17.72 -12.35 -12.52
N GLU A 335 18.54 -11.32 -12.33
CA GLU A 335 19.79 -11.43 -11.56
C GLU A 335 19.48 -11.43 -10.06
N TRP A 336 18.60 -10.53 -9.62
CA TRP A 336 18.14 -10.46 -8.24
C TRP A 336 17.46 -11.74 -7.76
N ALA A 337 16.63 -12.37 -8.60
CA ALA A 337 15.95 -13.63 -8.28
C ALA A 337 16.89 -14.82 -7.99
N VAL A 338 18.17 -14.72 -8.35
CA VAL A 338 19.19 -15.74 -8.07
C VAL A 338 20.28 -15.23 -7.12
N GLY A 339 20.03 -14.11 -6.42
CA GLY A 339 20.95 -13.54 -5.44
C GLY A 339 22.12 -12.73 -6.00
N ASN A 340 22.10 -12.40 -7.29
CA ASN A 340 23.10 -11.51 -7.90
C ASN A 340 22.62 -10.06 -7.84
N TYR A 341 23.10 -9.33 -6.84
CA TYR A 341 22.62 -7.97 -6.54
C TYR A 341 23.50 -6.88 -7.16
N ARG A 342 24.21 -7.15 -8.27
CA ARG A 342 25.06 -6.15 -8.95
C ARG A 342 24.31 -4.87 -9.34
N THR A 343 23.03 -4.98 -9.66
CA THR A 343 22.23 -3.84 -10.11
C THR A 343 21.50 -3.15 -8.96
N ALA A 344 20.92 -1.98 -9.20
CA ALA A 344 20.05 -1.30 -8.26
C ALA A 344 18.93 -2.23 -7.76
N ASP A 345 18.45 -1.96 -6.54
CA ASP A 345 17.23 -2.59 -6.03
C ASP A 345 16.04 -2.31 -6.96
N GLY A 346 15.06 -3.21 -6.93
CA GLY A 346 13.80 -3.01 -7.62
C GLY A 346 13.04 -1.88 -6.96
N GLN A 347 12.25 -1.15 -7.77
CA GLN A 347 11.23 -0.29 -7.19
C GLN A 347 10.15 -1.16 -6.55
N SER A 348 9.79 -0.85 -5.31
CA SER A 348 8.73 -1.55 -4.59
C SER A 348 7.37 -1.07 -5.08
N ASN A 349 6.52 -2.00 -5.49
CA ASN A 349 5.16 -1.69 -5.87
C ASN A 349 4.36 -1.41 -4.59
N ILE A 350 3.90 -0.17 -4.46
CA ILE A 350 3.04 0.24 -3.36
C ILE A 350 1.61 0.32 -3.89
N VAL A 351 0.71 -0.45 -3.28
CA VAL A 351 -0.65 -0.67 -3.78
C VAL A 351 -1.71 -0.29 -2.74
N LYS A 352 -2.96 -0.28 -3.20
CA LYS A 352 -4.16 -0.09 -2.37
C LYS A 352 -4.94 -1.41 -2.35
N LEU A 353 -5.26 -1.91 -1.17
CA LEU A 353 -6.02 -3.14 -1.02
C LEU A 353 -7.39 -2.85 -0.40
N ILE A 354 -8.41 -3.59 -0.82
CA ILE A 354 -9.73 -3.56 -0.18
C ILE A 354 -10.21 -4.96 0.18
N ALA A 355 -11.06 -5.05 1.20
CA ALA A 355 -11.77 -6.28 1.49
C ALA A 355 -12.77 -6.60 0.37
N GLN A 356 -12.85 -7.87 -0.04
CA GLN A 356 -13.73 -8.31 -1.11
C GLN A 356 -15.21 -7.88 -0.94
N PRO A 357 -15.82 -7.93 0.26
CA PRO A 357 -17.21 -7.48 0.44
C PRO A 357 -17.42 -5.98 0.20
N LEU A 358 -16.37 -5.15 0.31
CA LEU A 358 -16.48 -3.70 0.10
C LEU A 358 -16.82 -3.38 -1.37
N GLN A 359 -16.45 -4.24 -2.32
CA GLN A 359 -16.84 -4.08 -3.72
C GLN A 359 -18.36 -3.99 -3.87
N LEU A 360 -19.08 -4.79 -3.10
CA LEU A 360 -20.53 -4.81 -3.14
C LEU A 360 -21.15 -3.73 -2.22
N ALA A 361 -20.58 -3.55 -1.04
CA ALA A 361 -21.14 -2.61 -0.06
C ALA A 361 -20.91 -1.13 -0.42
N ALA A 362 -19.81 -0.82 -1.11
CA ALA A 362 -19.44 0.56 -1.48
C ALA A 362 -18.67 0.62 -2.81
N PRO A 363 -19.30 0.30 -3.96
CA PRO A 363 -18.64 0.27 -5.27
C PRO A 363 -18.01 1.61 -5.68
N ARG A 364 -18.61 2.74 -5.26
CA ARG A 364 -18.05 4.08 -5.51
C ARG A 364 -16.74 4.30 -4.76
N VAL A 365 -16.60 3.75 -3.55
CA VAL A 365 -15.35 3.82 -2.77
C VAL A 365 -14.26 3.00 -3.44
N GLN A 366 -14.56 1.77 -3.84
CA GLN A 366 -13.61 0.95 -4.62
C GLN A 366 -13.12 1.70 -5.86
N ARG A 367 -14.03 2.25 -6.66
CA ARG A 367 -13.66 2.92 -7.92
C ARG A 367 -12.86 4.19 -7.67
N PHE A 368 -13.22 4.98 -6.67
CA PHE A 368 -12.44 6.15 -6.27
C PHE A 368 -11.02 5.76 -5.86
N LEU A 369 -10.87 4.74 -5.01
CA LEU A 369 -9.55 4.27 -4.56
C LEU A 369 -8.75 3.64 -5.72
N GLN A 370 -9.40 2.99 -6.67
CA GLN A 370 -8.75 2.52 -7.89
C GLN A 370 -8.16 3.69 -8.68
N ASN A 371 -8.89 4.80 -8.80
CA ASN A 371 -8.45 6.01 -9.50
C ASN A 371 -7.51 6.91 -8.67
N PHE A 372 -7.42 6.70 -7.35
CA PHE A 372 -6.57 7.47 -6.45
C PHE A 372 -5.11 7.35 -6.90
N ASP A 373 -4.47 8.49 -7.16
CA ASP A 373 -3.14 8.54 -7.75
C ASP A 373 -2.32 9.72 -7.18
N LEU A 374 -1.57 9.44 -6.12
CA LEU A 374 -0.69 10.39 -5.46
C LEU A 374 0.73 10.19 -5.97
N ASP A 375 1.42 11.24 -6.42
CA ASP A 375 2.82 11.09 -6.83
C ASP A 375 3.78 11.17 -5.63
N LEU A 376 5.04 10.77 -5.88
CA LEU A 376 6.06 10.71 -4.85
C LEU A 376 6.39 12.10 -4.28
N GLU A 377 6.35 13.14 -5.11
CA GLU A 377 6.68 14.51 -4.70
C GLU A 377 5.64 15.06 -3.72
N ASP A 378 4.35 14.83 -4.02
CA ASP A 378 3.23 15.15 -3.14
C ASP A 378 3.34 14.40 -1.81
N MET A 379 3.57 13.08 -1.86
CA MET A 379 3.72 12.28 -0.64
C MET A 379 4.89 12.79 0.22
N GLN A 380 6.04 13.07 -0.38
CA GLN A 380 7.18 13.64 0.36
C GLN A 380 6.86 15.04 0.91
N SER A 381 6.13 15.87 0.16
CA SER A 381 5.71 17.20 0.60
C SER A 381 4.79 17.12 1.82
N LEU A 382 3.81 16.22 1.78
CA LEU A 382 2.92 15.91 2.90
C LEU A 382 3.71 15.44 4.12
N LEU A 383 4.64 14.50 3.94
CA LEU A 383 5.48 13.98 5.03
C LEU A 383 6.38 15.06 5.66
N ARG A 384 6.96 15.94 4.85
CA ARG A 384 7.72 17.10 5.34
C ARG A 384 6.83 18.05 6.15
N LYS A 385 5.61 18.33 5.68
CA LYS A 385 4.66 19.17 6.43
C LYS A 385 4.25 18.54 7.75
N THR A 386 3.96 17.23 7.76
CA THR A 386 3.61 16.49 8.98
C THR A 386 4.77 16.47 9.99
N SER A 387 6.02 16.42 9.54
CA SER A 387 7.19 16.41 10.44
C SER A 387 7.62 17.80 10.95
N THR A 388 7.31 18.88 10.22
CA THR A 388 7.74 20.25 10.55
C THR A 388 6.66 21.11 11.21
N SER A 389 5.38 20.77 11.03
CA SER A 389 4.27 21.57 11.53
C SER A 389 3.97 21.24 12.99
N ALA A 390 4.60 21.96 13.91
CA ALA A 390 4.42 21.77 15.35
C ALA A 390 2.93 21.84 15.74
N GLY A 391 2.38 20.70 16.14
CA GLY A 391 0.99 20.58 16.61
C GLY A 391 -0.07 20.37 15.54
N ALA A 392 0.28 20.36 14.25
CA ALA A 392 -0.66 19.97 13.19
C ALA A 392 -0.79 18.44 13.14
N THR A 393 -2.01 17.96 13.07
CA THR A 393 -2.31 16.53 12.91
C THR A 393 -2.16 16.10 11.45
N THR A 394 -1.91 14.80 11.22
CA THR A 394 -1.88 14.23 9.87
C THR A 394 -3.18 14.51 9.09
N GLU A 395 -4.32 14.53 9.78
CA GLU A 395 -5.64 14.85 9.21
C GLU A 395 -5.69 16.31 8.71
N GLU A 396 -5.15 17.26 9.47
CA GLU A 396 -5.09 18.68 9.08
C GLU A 396 -4.19 18.88 7.85
N VAL A 397 -3.01 18.25 7.82
CA VAL A 397 -2.09 18.31 6.67
C VAL A 397 -2.71 17.66 5.43
N ALA A 398 -3.37 16.52 5.58
CA ALA A 398 -4.12 15.85 4.51
C ALA A 398 -5.25 16.77 3.99
N CYS A 399 -5.99 17.40 4.90
CA CYS A 399 -7.06 18.31 4.54
C CYS A 399 -6.58 19.54 3.75
N GLU A 400 -5.46 20.15 4.17
CA GLU A 400 -4.86 21.26 3.43
C GLU A 400 -4.48 20.87 2.00
N TRP A 401 -3.90 19.68 1.82
CA TRP A 401 -3.55 19.19 0.49
C TRP A 401 -4.80 18.93 -0.35
N ILE A 402 -5.86 18.35 0.22
CA ILE A 402 -7.13 18.13 -0.47
C ILE A 402 -7.70 19.47 -0.95
N ARG A 403 -7.75 20.50 -0.09
CA ARG A 403 -8.23 21.84 -0.47
C ARG A 403 -7.39 22.44 -1.60
N ALA A 404 -6.07 22.28 -1.55
CA ALA A 404 -5.15 22.87 -2.50
C ALA A 404 -5.14 22.16 -3.88
N ASN A 405 -5.60 20.91 -3.97
CA ASN A 405 -5.44 20.07 -5.16
C ASN A 405 -6.77 19.59 -5.78
N ARG A 406 -7.84 20.37 -5.64
CA ARG A 406 -9.18 20.04 -6.14
C ARG A 406 -9.22 19.54 -7.59
N ASP A 407 -8.63 20.31 -8.51
CA ASP A 407 -8.61 19.98 -9.95
C ASP A 407 -7.93 18.63 -10.27
N ARG A 408 -7.09 18.12 -9.37
CA ARG A 408 -6.42 16.83 -9.50
C ARG A 408 -7.33 15.70 -9.04
N TRP A 409 -7.80 15.74 -7.81
CA TRP A 409 -8.54 14.62 -7.23
C TRP A 409 -10.00 14.56 -7.66
N GLU A 410 -10.60 15.65 -8.15
CA GLU A 410 -11.97 15.60 -8.70
C GLU A 410 -12.08 14.62 -9.86
N LYS A 411 -10.99 14.42 -10.61
CA LYS A 411 -10.90 13.43 -11.69
C LYS A 411 -10.93 11.99 -11.20
N TRP A 412 -10.61 11.75 -9.92
CA TRP A 412 -10.69 10.43 -9.30
C TRP A 412 -12.11 10.07 -8.89
N VAL A 413 -12.97 11.07 -8.69
CA VAL A 413 -14.38 10.90 -8.31
C VAL A 413 -15.12 10.17 -9.43
N PRO A 414 -15.59 8.94 -9.19
CA PRO A 414 -16.33 8.21 -10.21
C PRO A 414 -17.65 8.94 -10.50
N VAL A 415 -17.98 9.01 -11.79
CA VAL A 415 -19.31 9.43 -12.23
C VAL A 415 -20.33 8.51 -11.57
N GLN A 416 -21.40 9.06 -11.00
CA GLN A 416 -22.38 8.28 -10.22
C GLN A 416 -23.02 7.12 -11.01
N THR A 417 -23.05 7.25 -12.34
CA THR A 417 -23.61 6.27 -13.27
C THR A 417 -22.54 5.40 -13.95
N GLN A 418 -21.29 5.41 -13.45
CA GLN A 418 -20.24 4.50 -13.89
C GLN A 418 -20.26 3.23 -13.02
N CYS A 419 -21.18 2.33 -13.36
CA CYS A 419 -21.43 1.12 -12.58
C CYS A 419 -20.30 0.09 -12.75
N LEU A 420 -19.98 -0.63 -11.68
CA LEU A 420 -19.03 -1.75 -11.71
C LEU A 420 -19.71 -3.04 -12.20
N ALA A 421 -18.91 -4.03 -12.55
CA ALA A 421 -19.40 -5.39 -12.78
C ALA A 421 -20.23 -5.87 -11.57
N GLY A 422 -21.39 -6.45 -11.86
CA GLY A 422 -22.42 -6.82 -10.88
C GLY A 422 -23.43 -5.72 -10.56
N TYR A 423 -23.20 -4.49 -11.02
CA TYR A 423 -24.12 -3.37 -10.87
C TYR A 423 -24.72 -2.98 -12.22
N GLY A 424 -25.85 -2.28 -12.17
CA GLY A 424 -26.45 -1.63 -13.32
C GLY A 424 -27.03 -0.27 -12.98
N LEU A 425 -27.21 0.53 -14.02
CA LEU A 425 -27.81 1.86 -13.99
C LEU A 425 -29.20 1.82 -13.34
N VAL A 426 -29.50 2.80 -12.49
CA VAL A 426 -30.83 3.02 -11.91
C VAL A 426 -31.27 4.48 -11.97
N ASP A 427 -32.58 4.68 -12.09
CA ASP A 427 -33.24 5.98 -11.96
C ASP A 427 -33.32 6.45 -10.50
N ASP A 428 -33.97 7.58 -10.27
CA ASP A 428 -34.16 8.20 -8.95
C ASP A 428 -35.10 7.41 -8.02
N ALA A 429 -35.91 6.52 -8.59
CA ALA A 429 -36.73 5.55 -7.85
C ALA A 429 -35.95 4.26 -7.52
N GLY A 430 -34.71 4.11 -7.97
CA GLY A 430 -33.88 2.93 -7.77
C GLY A 430 -34.23 1.77 -8.72
N GLN A 431 -35.02 2.03 -9.77
CA GLN A 431 -35.39 1.02 -10.77
C GLN A 431 -34.30 0.95 -11.86
N HIS A 432 -33.96 -0.27 -12.31
CA HIS A 432 -32.97 -0.46 -13.36
C HIS A 432 -33.41 0.13 -14.70
N VAL A 433 -32.49 0.89 -15.33
CA VAL A 433 -32.70 1.52 -16.63
C VAL A 433 -31.64 1.06 -17.64
N PRO A 434 -31.99 0.94 -18.94
CA PRO A 434 -31.06 0.44 -19.96
C PRO A 434 -30.08 1.49 -20.49
N ASP A 435 -30.32 2.77 -20.20
CA ASP A 435 -29.58 3.93 -20.73
C ASP A 435 -29.13 4.87 -19.61
N ARG A 436 -27.90 5.38 -19.71
CA ARG A 436 -27.29 6.25 -18.70
C ARG A 436 -28.00 7.60 -18.58
N ARG A 437 -28.68 8.06 -19.64
CA ARG A 437 -29.39 9.34 -19.63
C ARG A 437 -30.56 9.37 -18.64
N ASP A 438 -31.09 8.20 -18.31
CA ASP A 438 -32.18 8.03 -17.35
C ASP A 438 -31.67 7.61 -15.96
N ALA A 439 -30.35 7.52 -15.79
CA ALA A 439 -29.73 7.00 -14.58
C ALA A 439 -29.18 8.13 -13.70
N VAL A 440 -29.32 7.96 -12.38
CA VAL A 440 -28.72 8.84 -11.38
C VAL A 440 -27.78 8.10 -10.43
N ALA A 441 -27.83 6.77 -10.41
CA ALA A 441 -26.98 5.94 -9.56
C ALA A 441 -26.78 4.53 -10.15
N CYS A 442 -26.18 3.65 -9.36
CA CYS A 442 -25.99 2.24 -9.66
C CYS A 442 -26.54 1.38 -8.50
N SER A 443 -27.17 0.25 -8.83
CA SER A 443 -27.55 -0.77 -7.84
C SER A 443 -27.20 -2.18 -8.34
N VAL A 444 -27.15 -3.15 -7.43
CA VAL A 444 -26.80 -4.54 -7.75
C VAL A 444 -27.84 -5.16 -8.68
N CYS A 445 -27.38 -5.89 -9.70
CA CYS A 445 -28.29 -6.62 -10.58
C CYS A 445 -28.98 -7.75 -9.81
N LEU A 446 -30.31 -7.76 -9.82
CA LEU A 446 -31.11 -8.74 -9.10
C LEU A 446 -31.14 -10.10 -9.82
N ALA A 447 -31.53 -11.16 -9.10
CA ALA A 447 -31.74 -12.48 -9.68
C ALA A 447 -32.69 -12.42 -10.88
N GLY A 448 -32.40 -13.20 -11.91
CA GLY A 448 -33.03 -13.12 -13.24
C GLY A 448 -32.38 -12.11 -14.18
N THR A 449 -31.44 -11.30 -13.70
CA THR A 449 -30.65 -10.37 -14.53
C THR A 449 -29.16 -10.59 -14.35
N PHE A 450 -28.37 -10.10 -15.31
CA PHE A 450 -26.90 -10.07 -15.24
C PHE A 450 -26.36 -8.69 -15.61
N SER A 451 -25.19 -8.35 -15.07
CA SER A 451 -24.48 -7.10 -15.31
C SER A 451 -23.71 -7.18 -16.62
N GLU A 452 -24.20 -6.47 -17.64
CA GLU A 452 -23.62 -6.40 -18.98
C GLU A 452 -22.76 -5.13 -19.13
N PRO A 453 -21.52 -5.22 -19.65
CA PRO A 453 -20.72 -4.05 -20.00
C PRO A 453 -21.40 -3.20 -21.07
N TRP A 454 -21.43 -1.88 -20.86
CA TRP A 454 -22.01 -0.91 -21.78
C TRP A 454 -21.08 0.30 -21.94
N SER A 455 -21.00 0.90 -23.12
CA SER A 455 -20.16 2.08 -23.36
C SER A 455 -20.95 3.18 -24.06
N ASP A 456 -20.75 4.41 -23.59
CA ASP A 456 -21.31 5.63 -24.16
C ASP A 456 -20.25 6.75 -24.17
N ASP A 457 -20.65 7.98 -24.50
CA ASP A 457 -19.76 9.14 -24.58
C ASP A 457 -19.11 9.51 -23.22
N LEU A 458 -19.65 9.02 -22.10
CA LEU A 458 -19.11 9.17 -20.75
C LEU A 458 -18.27 7.94 -20.32
N GLY A 459 -17.90 7.07 -21.27
CA GLY A 459 -17.04 5.90 -21.05
C GLY A 459 -17.79 4.61 -20.74
N GLN A 460 -17.06 3.60 -20.25
CA GLN A 460 -17.63 2.30 -19.89
C GLN A 460 -18.42 2.36 -18.57
N THR A 461 -19.54 1.66 -18.53
CA THR A 461 -20.41 1.39 -17.37
C THR A 461 -20.97 -0.03 -17.47
N HIS A 462 -21.88 -0.39 -16.58
CA HIS A 462 -22.64 -1.63 -16.64
C HIS A 462 -24.13 -1.34 -16.52
N ARG A 463 -24.95 -2.19 -17.15
CA ARG A 463 -26.42 -2.19 -17.00
C ARG A 463 -26.91 -3.59 -16.69
N CYS A 464 -28.04 -3.70 -16.01
CA CYS A 464 -28.64 -5.01 -15.76
C CYS A 464 -29.50 -5.41 -16.96
N THR A 465 -29.16 -6.55 -17.55
CA THR A 465 -29.86 -7.14 -18.69
C THR A 465 -30.55 -8.42 -18.22
N VAL A 466 -31.80 -8.63 -18.64
CA VAL A 466 -32.55 -9.85 -18.28
C VAL A 466 -31.90 -11.08 -18.89
N CYS A 467 -31.89 -12.19 -18.15
CA CYS A 467 -31.46 -13.47 -18.69
C CYS A 467 -32.39 -13.88 -19.84
N PRO A 468 -31.86 -14.19 -21.05
CA PRO A 468 -32.69 -14.65 -22.14
C PRO A 468 -33.34 -16.00 -21.83
N ALA A 469 -34.44 -16.31 -22.52
CA ALA A 469 -35.10 -17.62 -22.40
C ALA A 469 -34.10 -18.77 -22.64
N GLY A 470 -34.27 -19.86 -21.90
CA GLY A 470 -33.30 -20.95 -21.81
C GLY A 470 -32.13 -20.71 -20.84
N THR A 471 -32.01 -19.53 -20.25
CA THR A 471 -30.97 -19.22 -19.25
C THR A 471 -31.57 -18.66 -17.97
N HIS A 472 -30.85 -18.80 -16.87
CA HIS A 472 -31.27 -18.30 -15.57
C HIS A 472 -30.12 -17.69 -14.77
N GLN A 473 -30.46 -16.90 -13.75
CA GLN A 473 -29.48 -16.41 -12.78
C GLN A 473 -30.12 -16.29 -11.40
N ASN A 474 -29.70 -17.13 -10.46
CA ASN A 474 -30.28 -17.18 -9.11
C ASN A 474 -29.57 -16.27 -8.09
N SER A 475 -28.39 -15.77 -8.41
CA SER A 475 -27.58 -14.91 -7.54
C SER A 475 -27.65 -13.43 -7.96
N PHE A 476 -27.34 -12.54 -7.01
CA PHE A 476 -27.22 -11.10 -7.26
C PHE A 476 -25.85 -10.75 -7.82
N GLY A 477 -25.79 -9.72 -8.65
CA GLY A 477 -24.54 -9.12 -9.10
C GLY A 477 -23.71 -9.99 -10.04
N GLU A 478 -24.34 -10.95 -10.68
CA GLU A 478 -23.67 -11.85 -11.61
C GLU A 478 -23.43 -11.19 -12.96
N THR A 479 -22.35 -11.60 -13.64
CA THR A 479 -21.94 -11.03 -14.95
C THR A 479 -22.37 -11.87 -16.14
N GLY A 480 -23.10 -12.96 -15.88
CA GLY A 480 -23.68 -13.81 -16.91
C GLY A 480 -24.86 -14.63 -16.38
N CYS A 481 -25.55 -15.32 -17.30
CA CYS A 481 -26.62 -16.26 -16.98
C CYS A 481 -26.16 -17.69 -17.27
N ALA A 482 -26.54 -18.63 -16.42
CA ALA A 482 -26.30 -20.05 -16.63
C ALA A 482 -27.37 -20.62 -17.58
N ALA A 483 -26.96 -21.52 -18.48
CA ALA A 483 -27.93 -22.26 -19.30
C ALA A 483 -28.72 -23.24 -18.43
N CYS A 484 -30.01 -23.43 -18.73
CA CYS A 484 -30.80 -24.47 -18.07
C CYS A 484 -30.18 -25.86 -18.33
N ASP A 485 -29.98 -26.63 -17.27
CA ASP A 485 -29.49 -28.00 -17.36
C ASP A 485 -30.49 -28.92 -18.08
N VAL A 486 -29.99 -30.03 -18.62
CA VAL A 486 -30.83 -31.09 -19.24
C VAL A 486 -31.92 -31.52 -18.25
N GLY A 487 -33.16 -31.64 -18.75
CA GLY A 487 -34.34 -31.92 -17.93
C GLY A 487 -34.97 -30.70 -17.27
N THR A 488 -34.43 -29.50 -17.51
CA THR A 488 -35.02 -28.21 -17.09
C THR A 488 -35.14 -27.25 -18.28
N PHE A 489 -36.04 -26.26 -18.17
CA PHE A 489 -36.28 -25.26 -19.21
C PHE A 489 -36.68 -23.92 -18.59
N THR A 490 -36.65 -22.86 -19.40
CA THR A 490 -37.34 -21.62 -19.06
C THR A 490 -37.78 -20.89 -20.33
N GLY A 491 -39.10 -20.69 -20.47
CA GLY A 491 -39.68 -20.09 -21.67
C GLY A 491 -39.62 -18.56 -21.69
N ASP A 492 -39.56 -17.94 -20.51
CA ASP A 492 -39.58 -16.50 -20.36
C ASP A 492 -38.18 -15.96 -20.06
N ALA A 493 -37.93 -14.71 -20.46
CA ALA A 493 -36.74 -13.99 -20.03
C ALA A 493 -36.86 -13.55 -18.56
N GLY A 494 -35.72 -13.32 -17.91
CA GLY A 494 -35.68 -12.79 -16.55
C GLY A 494 -35.83 -13.84 -15.45
N ASN A 495 -35.64 -15.13 -15.75
CA ASN A 495 -35.87 -16.18 -14.77
C ASN A 495 -34.69 -16.39 -13.82
N ALA A 496 -34.98 -16.49 -12.52
CA ALA A 496 -33.97 -16.78 -11.51
C ALA A 496 -33.58 -18.27 -11.48
N GLN A 497 -34.51 -19.15 -11.85
CA GLN A 497 -34.34 -20.59 -11.83
C GLN A 497 -35.00 -21.21 -13.06
N CYS A 498 -34.47 -22.35 -13.52
CA CYS A 498 -35.12 -23.15 -14.55
C CYS A 498 -36.19 -24.06 -13.94
N GLU A 499 -37.27 -24.25 -14.67
CA GLU A 499 -38.36 -25.15 -14.30
C GLU A 499 -38.03 -26.59 -14.72
N ARG A 500 -38.38 -27.57 -13.89
CA ARG A 500 -38.25 -28.99 -14.26
C ARG A 500 -39.30 -29.37 -15.29
N CYS A 501 -38.92 -30.20 -16.25
CA CYS A 501 -39.89 -30.83 -17.14
C CYS A 501 -40.92 -31.64 -16.35
N GLU A 502 -42.19 -31.55 -16.76
CA GLU A 502 -43.24 -32.41 -16.25
C GLU A 502 -42.94 -33.89 -16.53
N LEU A 503 -43.48 -34.78 -15.69
CA LEU A 503 -43.34 -36.23 -15.88
C LEU A 503 -43.81 -36.65 -17.28
N GLY A 504 -42.95 -37.37 -18.00
CA GLY A 504 -43.20 -37.83 -19.37
C GLY A 504 -42.74 -36.87 -20.47
N ARG A 505 -42.14 -35.73 -20.12
CA ARG A 505 -41.50 -34.80 -21.06
C ARG A 505 -40.01 -34.64 -20.72
N TYR A 506 -39.20 -34.22 -21.70
CA TYR A 506 -37.77 -33.98 -21.49
C TYR A 506 -37.25 -32.78 -22.27
N ALA A 507 -36.29 -32.07 -21.69
CA ALA A 507 -35.48 -31.04 -22.31
C ALA A 507 -34.13 -31.66 -22.60
N ASN A 508 -33.87 -31.99 -23.86
CA ASN A 508 -32.76 -32.85 -24.28
C ASN A 508 -31.42 -32.12 -24.44
N THR A 509 -31.47 -30.80 -24.40
CA THR A 509 -30.33 -29.91 -24.63
C THR A 509 -30.26 -28.90 -23.51
N THR A 510 -29.02 -28.51 -23.17
CA THR A 510 -28.81 -27.38 -22.27
C THR A 510 -29.33 -26.11 -22.95
N GLY A 511 -29.87 -25.19 -22.15
CA GLY A 511 -30.39 -23.93 -22.68
C GLY A 511 -31.78 -24.02 -23.32
N THR A 512 -32.59 -25.04 -22.98
CA THR A 512 -33.92 -25.22 -23.58
C THR A 512 -34.84 -24.03 -23.25
N SER A 513 -35.23 -23.29 -24.28
CA SER A 513 -36.05 -22.06 -24.21
C SER A 513 -37.51 -22.25 -24.64
N GLU A 514 -37.92 -23.46 -25.02
CA GLU A 514 -39.32 -23.74 -25.32
C GLU A 514 -40.17 -23.58 -24.07
N SER A 515 -41.37 -23.02 -24.20
CA SER A 515 -42.31 -22.81 -23.08
C SER A 515 -42.86 -24.11 -22.47
N ARG A 516 -42.32 -25.27 -22.86
CA ARG A 516 -42.64 -26.63 -22.38
C ARG A 516 -41.62 -27.61 -22.92
N CYS A 517 -41.32 -28.66 -22.16
CA CYS A 517 -40.49 -29.77 -22.62
C CYS A 517 -41.22 -30.66 -23.65
N THR A 518 -40.47 -31.30 -24.55
CA THR A 518 -41.02 -32.16 -25.60
C THR A 518 -41.45 -33.53 -25.06
N LEU A 519 -42.53 -34.08 -25.61
CA LEU A 519 -42.87 -35.50 -25.43
C LEU A 519 -41.90 -36.29 -26.32
N ASP A 520 -41.39 -37.40 -25.80
CA ASP A 520 -40.66 -38.38 -26.62
C ASP A 520 -41.58 -39.05 -27.66
#